data_AF-A0A8J3WVU3-F1
#
_entry.id   AF-A0A8J3WVU3-F1
#
_cell.length_a   1.000
_cell.length_b   1.000
_cell.length_c   1.000
_cell.angle_alpha   90.00
_cell.angle_beta   90.00
_cell.angle_gamma   90.00
#
_symmetry.space_group_name_H-M   'P 1'
#
loop_
_entity.id
_entity.type
_entity.pdbx_description
1 polymer ?
#
loop_
_entity_poly.entity_id
_entity_poly.type
_entity_poly.pdbx_seq_one_letter_code
_entity_poly.pdbx_strand_id
1 'polypeptide(L)'
;MAAKSATSYDTFRPFNTGGTAFEDPSTLQSRTLLESLNRFLQVTVPQKPRLVGVVPVMREAVRLYRAGQYPASLKLAENAAEVIKHLGEPFPTPNE
;
A
#
# COMPACT_ATOMS: atom_id res chain seq x y z
N MET A 1 48.33 -1.29 -15.30
CA MET A 1 47.77 -1.01 -13.95
C MET A 1 46.26 -1.15 -14.07
N ALA A 2 45.70 -2.33 -13.81
CA ALA A 2 45.18 -2.83 -12.52
C ALA A 2 43.73 -2.37 -12.26
N ALA A 3 42.83 -3.35 -12.21
CA ALA A 3 41.39 -3.28 -11.96
C ALA A 3 41.03 -2.92 -10.51
N LYS A 4 39.75 -2.52 -10.27
CA LYS A 4 38.83 -2.89 -9.15
C LYS A 4 37.73 -1.82 -9.02
N SER A 5 36.45 -2.14 -9.28
CA SER A 5 35.44 -2.82 -8.44
C SER A 5 34.67 -1.89 -7.50
N ALA A 6 33.35 -1.86 -7.73
CA ALA A 6 32.23 -1.69 -6.79
C ALA A 6 32.20 -0.47 -5.86
N THR A 7 31.12 0.30 -5.92
CA THR A 7 30.24 0.48 -4.74
C THR A 7 28.84 0.82 -5.21
N SER A 8 27.95 -0.17 -5.11
CA SER A 8 26.51 0.01 -5.07
C SER A 8 26.17 0.88 -3.87
N TYR A 9 25.89 2.16 -4.09
CA TYR A 9 25.11 2.94 -3.14
C TYR A 9 23.66 2.85 -3.59
N ASP A 10 23.01 1.80 -3.09
CA ASP A 10 21.58 1.74 -2.83
C ASP A 10 21.19 3.04 -2.11
N THR A 11 20.93 4.08 -2.91
CA THR A 11 20.44 5.34 -2.41
C THR A 11 19.00 5.06 -2.07
N PHE A 12 18.76 4.70 -0.81
CA PHE A 12 17.48 4.86 -0.14
C PHE A 12 17.00 6.28 -0.44
N ARG A 13 16.22 6.45 -1.50
CA ARG A 13 15.63 7.73 -1.85
C ARG A 13 14.52 7.96 -0.83
N PRO A 14 14.64 8.95 0.09
CA PRO A 14 13.46 9.45 0.77
C PRO A 14 12.47 9.88 -0.33
N PHE A 15 11.19 9.64 -0.12
CA PHE A 15 10.06 9.95 -0.99
C PHE A 15 10.14 11.38 -1.53
N ASN A 16 10.95 11.60 -2.58
CA ASN A 16 11.26 12.94 -3.06
C ASN A 16 10.20 13.29 -4.08
N THR A 17 9.12 13.84 -3.54
CA THR A 17 8.22 14.84 -4.08
C THR A 17 8.98 15.80 -5.01
N GLY A 18 9.14 15.38 -6.26
CA GLY A 18 9.77 16.15 -7.33
C GLY A 18 8.84 16.16 -8.52
N GLY A 19 7.76 16.93 -8.43
CA GLY A 19 6.81 17.11 -9.52
C GLY A 19 5.54 17.78 -9.04
N THR A 20 5.49 19.10 -9.10
CA THR A 20 4.24 19.87 -9.08
C THR A 20 3.39 19.48 -10.29
N ALA A 21 2.50 18.51 -10.10
CA ALA A 21 1.38 18.22 -10.98
C ALA A 21 0.30 17.67 -10.06
N PHE A 22 -0.84 18.35 -9.97
CA PHE A 22 -2.07 17.93 -9.30
C PHE A 22 -2.00 16.48 -8.82
N GLU A 23 -1.75 16.26 -7.53
CA GLU A 23 -1.74 14.92 -6.96
C GLU A 23 -3.08 14.29 -7.32
N ASP A 24 -3.07 13.34 -8.26
CA ASP A 24 -4.29 12.73 -8.76
C ASP A 24 -5.06 12.22 -7.52
N PRO A 25 -6.36 12.53 -7.37
CA PRO A 25 -7.10 12.20 -6.16
C PRO A 25 -7.01 10.71 -5.82
N SER A 26 -6.86 9.84 -6.82
CA SER A 26 -6.67 8.40 -6.65
C SER A 26 -5.33 8.06 -5.99
N THR A 27 -4.29 8.89 -6.16
CA THR A 27 -2.99 8.74 -5.49
C THR A 27 -3.13 8.95 -3.98
N LEU A 28 -3.74 10.08 -3.59
CA LEU A 28 -3.93 10.44 -2.18
C LEU A 28 -4.92 9.50 -1.48
N GLN A 29 -6.00 9.11 -2.19
CA GLN A 29 -6.96 8.11 -1.71
C GLN A 29 -6.34 6.73 -1.58
N SER A 30 -5.59 6.26 -2.58
CA SER A 30 -4.93 4.96 -2.53
C SER A 30 -3.92 4.91 -1.38
N ARG A 31 -3.12 5.96 -1.21
CA ARG A 31 -2.19 6.08 -0.09
C ARG A 31 -2.91 5.98 1.26
N THR A 32 -3.91 6.82 1.46
CA THR A 32 -4.67 6.87 2.72
C THR A 32 -5.30 5.51 3.03
N LEU A 33 -5.92 4.88 2.04
CA LEU A 33 -6.57 3.58 2.20
C LEU A 33 -5.56 2.47 2.49
N LEU A 34 -4.41 2.45 1.79
CA LEU A 34 -3.35 1.48 2.04
C LEU A 34 -2.75 1.62 3.46
N GLU A 35 -2.55 2.85 3.93
CA GLU A 35 -2.06 3.11 5.29
C GLU A 35 -3.07 2.64 6.34
N SER A 36 -4.35 2.93 6.16
CA SER A 36 -5.43 2.47 7.04
C SER A 36 -5.55 0.95 7.07
N LEU A 37 -5.53 0.29 5.90
CA LEU A 37 -5.55 -1.18 5.79
C LEU A 37 -4.33 -1.82 6.46
N ASN A 38 -3.15 -1.25 6.29
CA ASN A 38 -1.94 -1.78 6.92
C ASN A 38 -2.01 -1.66 8.46
N ARG A 39 -2.44 -0.51 8.99
CA ARG A 39 -2.64 -0.34 10.45
C ARG A 39 -3.67 -1.30 11.00
N PHE A 40 -4.81 -1.43 10.31
CA PHE A 40 -5.86 -2.37 10.70
C PHE A 40 -5.33 -3.81 10.72
N LEU A 41 -4.68 -4.26 9.65
CA LEU A 41 -4.16 -5.63 9.59
C LEU A 41 -3.08 -5.89 10.65
N GLN A 42 -2.21 -4.93 10.96
CA GLN A 42 -1.22 -5.10 12.04
C GLN A 42 -1.87 -5.35 13.41
N VAL A 43 -3.00 -4.69 13.69
CA VAL A 43 -3.72 -4.84 14.96
C VAL A 43 -4.59 -6.11 14.95
N THR A 44 -5.26 -6.38 13.84
CA THR A 44 -6.32 -7.40 13.77
C THR A 44 -5.79 -8.77 13.37
N VAL A 45 -4.76 -8.90 12.52
CA VAL A 45 -4.21 -10.20 12.11
C VAL A 45 -3.74 -11.06 13.29
N PRO A 46 -3.03 -10.52 14.31
CA PRO A 46 -2.65 -11.29 15.50
C PRO A 46 -3.86 -11.83 16.27
N GLN A 47 -4.98 -11.13 16.23
CA GLN A 47 -6.21 -11.49 16.94
C GLN A 47 -7.12 -12.38 16.09
N LYS A 48 -7.05 -12.26 14.76
CA LYS A 48 -7.92 -12.91 13.77
C LYS A 48 -7.08 -13.42 12.59
N PRO A 49 -6.51 -14.62 12.71
CA PRO A 49 -5.64 -15.22 11.69
C PRO A 49 -6.34 -15.42 10.33
N ARG A 50 -7.67 -15.45 10.32
CA ARG A 50 -8.48 -15.55 9.09
C ARG A 50 -8.23 -14.40 8.12
N LEU A 51 -7.79 -13.24 8.62
CA LEU A 51 -7.44 -12.06 7.81
C LEU A 51 -6.07 -12.16 7.12
N VAL A 52 -5.25 -13.18 7.44
CA VAL A 52 -3.96 -13.41 6.77
C VAL A 52 -4.14 -13.57 5.25
N GLY A 53 -5.28 -14.10 4.81
CA GLY A 53 -5.62 -14.22 3.38
C GLY A 53 -5.73 -12.89 2.64
N VAL A 54 -5.89 -11.77 3.35
CA VAL A 54 -5.98 -10.42 2.75
C VAL A 54 -4.58 -9.81 2.53
N VAL A 55 -3.56 -10.28 3.26
CA VAL A 55 -2.18 -9.76 3.19
C VAL A 55 -1.57 -9.84 1.78
N PRO A 56 -1.74 -10.92 0.99
CA PRO A 56 -1.26 -10.97 -0.39
C PRO A 56 -1.90 -9.90 -1.29
N VAL A 57 -3.20 -9.65 -1.15
CA VAL A 57 -3.93 -8.62 -1.91
C VAL A 57 -3.36 -7.24 -1.59
N MET A 58 -3.10 -6.97 -0.31
CA MET A 58 -2.47 -5.74 0.15
C MET A 58 -1.05 -5.54 -0.38
N ARG A 59 -0.25 -6.61 -0.44
CA ARG A 59 1.10 -6.53 -1.03
C ARG A 59 1.05 -6.16 -2.50
N GLU A 60 0.10 -6.71 -3.25
CA GLU A 60 -0.07 -6.37 -4.66
C GLU A 60 -0.55 -4.93 -4.85
N ALA A 61 -1.49 -4.46 -4.03
CA ALA A 61 -1.92 -3.06 -4.06
C ALA A 61 -0.74 -2.10 -3.81
N VAL A 62 0.11 -2.37 -2.81
CA VAL A 62 1.34 -1.59 -2.56
C VAL A 62 2.32 -1.67 -3.74
N ARG A 63 2.45 -2.83 -4.40
CA ARG A 63 3.28 -2.98 -5.59
C ARG A 63 2.78 -2.09 -6.73
N LEU A 64 1.47 -2.08 -6.99
CA LEU A 64 0.85 -1.23 -8.01
C LEU A 64 1.01 0.25 -7.69
N TYR A 65 0.85 0.64 -6.42
CA TYR A 65 1.12 2.00 -5.97
C TYR A 65 2.57 2.43 -6.28
N ARG A 66 3.54 1.57 -5.95
CA ARG A 66 4.97 1.82 -6.24
C ARG A 66 5.28 1.85 -7.74
N ALA A 67 4.48 1.16 -8.56
CA ALA A 67 4.59 1.17 -10.01
C ALA A 67 3.90 2.39 -10.65
N GLY A 68 3.32 3.30 -9.87
CA GLY A 68 2.58 4.46 -10.35
C GLY A 68 1.18 4.12 -10.88
N GLN A 69 0.70 2.88 -10.69
CA GLN A 69 -0.62 2.43 -11.12
C GLN A 69 -1.67 2.71 -10.03
N TYR A 70 -1.88 4.00 -9.71
CA TYR A 70 -2.72 4.42 -8.60
C TYR A 70 -4.19 3.98 -8.69
N PRO A 71 -4.87 4.03 -9.86
CA PRO A 71 -6.26 3.56 -9.96
C PRO A 71 -6.41 2.05 -9.70
N ALA A 72 -5.45 1.25 -10.18
CA ALA A 72 -5.46 -0.20 -9.97
C ALA A 72 -5.12 -0.55 -8.51
N SER A 73 -4.19 0.20 -7.90
CA SER A 73 -3.89 0.13 -6.48
C SER A 73 -5.10 0.46 -5.61
N LEU A 74 -5.80 1.56 -5.91
CA LEU A 74 -7.02 1.98 -5.21
C LEU A 74 -8.08 0.88 -5.27
N LYS A 75 -8.37 0.35 -6.46
CA LYS A 75 -9.35 -0.73 -6.64
C LYS A 75 -9.00 -1.99 -5.86
N LEU A 76 -7.72 -2.38 -5.81
CA LEU A 76 -7.29 -3.52 -4.99
C LEU A 76 -7.44 -3.26 -3.49
N ALA A 77 -7.14 -2.03 -3.06
CA ALA A 77 -7.30 -1.63 -1.66
C ALA A 77 -8.79 -1.57 -1.26
N GLU A 78 -9.66 -1.08 -2.12
CA GLU A 78 -11.12 -1.10 -1.93
C GLU A 78 -11.66 -2.54 -1.83
N ASN A 79 -11.26 -3.42 -2.75
CA ASN A 79 -11.62 -4.84 -2.70
C ASN A 79 -11.14 -5.49 -1.39
N ALA A 80 -9.93 -5.17 -0.91
CA ALA A 80 -9.42 -5.68 0.35
C ALA A 80 -10.27 -5.20 1.54
N ALA A 81 -10.69 -3.93 1.53
CA ALA A 81 -11.60 -3.38 2.54
C ALA A 81 -12.99 -4.05 2.51
N GLU A 82 -13.54 -4.31 1.33
CA GLU A 82 -14.81 -5.04 1.18
C GLU A 82 -14.70 -6.48 1.71
N VAL A 83 -13.61 -7.19 1.40
CA VAL A 83 -13.37 -8.53 1.95
C VAL A 83 -13.31 -8.51 3.48
N ILE A 84 -12.59 -7.54 4.06
CA ILE A 84 -12.52 -7.36 5.53
C ILE A 84 -13.92 -7.10 6.11
N LYS A 85 -14.72 -6.25 5.47
CA LYS A 85 -16.11 -5.98 5.86
C LYS A 85 -17.00 -7.23 5.78
N HIS A 86 -16.88 -8.03 4.72
CA HIS A 86 -17.60 -9.31 4.58
C HIS A 86 -17.19 -10.34 5.63
N LEU A 87 -15.95 -10.28 6.12
CA LEU A 87 -15.49 -11.12 7.22
C LEU A 87 -16.00 -10.65 8.60
N GLY A 88 -16.84 -9.61 8.64
CA GLY A 88 -17.50 -9.11 9.84
C GLY A 88 -16.65 -8.13 10.65
N GLU A 89 -15.56 -7.61 10.07
CA GLU A 89 -14.71 -6.64 10.73
C GLU A 89 -15.13 -5.20 10.42
N PRO A 90 -15.23 -4.32 11.44
CA PRO A 90 -15.44 -2.91 11.22
C PRO A 90 -14.13 -2.30 10.69
N PHE A 91 -13.97 -2.31 9.36
CA PHE A 91 -12.90 -1.57 8.71
C PHE A 91 -13.27 -0.09 8.65
N PRO A 92 -12.45 0.84 9.19
CA PRO A 92 -12.71 2.26 9.06
C PRO A 92 -12.43 2.67 7.61
N THR A 93 -13.48 2.69 6.79
CA THR A 93 -13.41 3.33 5.47
C THR A 93 -13.36 4.84 5.68
N PRO A 94 -12.41 5.57 5.06
CA PRO A 94 -12.23 7.01 5.29
C PRO A 94 -13.36 7.95 4.82
N ASN A 95 -14.57 7.44 4.53
CA ASN A 95 -15.75 8.25 4.22
C ASN A 95 -16.94 7.81 5.09
N GLU A 96 -17.11 8.48 6.22
CA GLU A 96 -18.40 8.98 6.71
C GLU A 96 -18.22 10.44 7.16
#